data_AF-A0A2A3APY3-F1
#
_entry.id   AF-A0A2A3APY3-F1
#
_cell.length_a   1.000
_cell.length_b   1.000
_cell.length_c   1.000
_cell.angle_alpha   90.00
_cell.angle_beta   90.00
_cell.angle_gamma   90.00
#
_symmetry.space_group_name_H-M   'P 1'
#
loop_
_entity.id
_entity.type
_entity.pdbx_description
1 polymer ?
#
loop_
_entity_poly.entity_id
_entity_poly.type
_entity_poly.pdbx_seq_one_letter_code
_entity_poly.pdbx_strand_id
1 'polypeptide(L)'
;MNELSWSPSEKKVARAAYDKALERALASIMTEFKRRANAATTPSEMWEVEDYLKEQRRDLDRTFDYRYSQLTVVFATLIRQGYLDEDLLSGLSQEKREEIRRMLAWHKG
;
A
#
# COMPACT_ATOMS: atom_id res chain seq x y z
N MET A 1 -11.38 -20.90 10.98
CA MET A 1 -10.19 -20.02 11.00
C MET A 1 -10.50 -18.88 11.95
N ASN A 2 -9.77 -18.76 13.05
CA ASN A 2 -9.97 -17.66 13.99
C ASN A 2 -9.69 -16.35 13.25
N GLU A 3 -10.68 -15.48 13.14
CA GLU A 3 -10.40 -14.07 12.84
C GLU A 3 -9.38 -13.60 13.88
N LEU A 4 -8.18 -13.24 13.44
CA LEU A 4 -7.17 -12.64 14.31
C LEU A 4 -7.84 -11.42 14.95
N SER A 5 -8.18 -11.53 16.23
CA SER A 5 -8.82 -10.42 16.92
C SER A 5 -7.82 -9.26 16.99
N TRP A 6 -8.30 -8.09 16.60
CA TRP A 6 -7.50 -6.86 16.64
C TRP A 6 -7.80 -6.14 17.95
N SER A 7 -6.79 -6.09 18.83
CA SER A 7 -6.87 -5.30 20.06
C SER A 7 -6.93 -3.79 19.77
N PRO A 8 -7.41 -2.95 20.69
CA PRO A 8 -7.46 -1.49 20.47
C PRO A 8 -6.09 -0.88 20.13
N SER A 9 -5.01 -1.35 20.77
CA SER A 9 -3.64 -0.91 20.46
C SER A 9 -3.21 -1.30 19.05
N GLU A 10 -3.47 -2.55 18.65
CA GLU A 10 -3.15 -3.02 17.30
C GLU A 10 -3.94 -2.28 16.22
N LYS A 11 -5.22 -1.95 16.46
CA LYS A 11 -6.03 -1.15 15.54
C LYS A 11 -5.42 0.23 15.31
N LYS A 12 -4.88 0.86 16.37
CA LYS A 12 -4.20 2.15 16.29
C LYS A 12 -2.91 2.06 15.46
N VAL A 13 -2.11 1.01 15.70
CA VAL A 13 -0.88 0.76 14.94
C VAL A 13 -1.18 0.49 13.46
N ALA A 14 -2.15 -0.40 13.18
CA ALA A 14 -2.57 -0.69 11.82
C ALA A 14 -3.07 0.56 11.09
N ARG A 15 -3.88 1.39 11.75
CA ARG A 15 -4.37 2.63 11.15
C ARG A 15 -3.22 3.56 10.77
N ALA A 16 -2.30 3.78 11.70
CA ALA A 16 -1.15 4.65 11.48
C ALA A 16 -0.25 4.14 10.33
N ALA A 17 0.05 2.83 10.31
CA ALA A 17 0.83 2.21 9.25
C ALA A 17 0.14 2.32 7.88
N TYR A 18 -1.16 2.06 7.83
CA TYR A 18 -1.97 2.16 6.62
C TYR A 18 -2.01 3.58 6.06
N ASP A 19 -2.34 4.55 6.91
CA ASP A 19 -2.40 5.96 6.50
C ASP A 19 -1.03 6.45 6.01
N LYS A 20 0.06 6.05 6.69
CA LYS A 20 1.42 6.39 6.29
C LYS A 20 1.81 5.80 4.94
N ALA A 21 1.41 4.55 4.68
CA ALA A 21 1.66 3.91 3.40
C ALA A 21 0.85 4.56 2.27
N LEU A 22 -0.41 4.94 2.54
CA LEU A 22 -1.25 5.64 1.58
C LEU A 22 -0.66 7.03 1.23
N GLU A 23 -0.21 7.77 2.25
CA GLU A 23 0.48 9.05 2.06
C GLU A 23 1.70 8.88 1.15
N ARG A 24 2.55 7.87 1.41
CA ARG A 24 3.74 7.59 0.59
C ARG A 24 3.38 7.20 -0.84
N ALA A 25 2.37 6.35 -1.04
CA ALA A 25 1.90 5.95 -2.36
C ALA A 25 1.39 7.15 -3.16
N LEU A 26 0.54 7.98 -2.55
CA LEU A 26 0.02 9.20 -3.18
C LEU A 26 1.13 10.21 -3.51
N ALA A 27 2.12 10.38 -2.63
CA ALA A 27 3.28 11.24 -2.89
C ALA A 27 4.13 10.74 -4.07
N SER A 28 4.31 9.42 -4.19
CA SER A 28 4.99 8.78 -5.31
C SER A 28 4.24 9.03 -6.63
N ILE A 29 2.92 8.78 -6.65
CA ILE A 29 2.05 9.02 -7.82
C ILE A 29 2.09 10.49 -8.23
N MET A 30 2.01 11.41 -7.25
CA MET A 30 2.08 12.85 -7.50
C MET A 30 3.42 13.26 -8.13
N THR A 31 4.52 12.68 -7.68
CA THR A 31 5.86 12.95 -8.22
C THR A 31 5.96 12.50 -9.67
N GLU A 32 5.51 11.29 -9.97
CA GLU A 32 5.52 10.74 -11.32
C GLU A 32 4.56 11.46 -12.26
N PHE A 33 3.36 11.83 -11.77
CA PHE A 33 2.42 12.67 -12.50
C PHE A 33 3.07 13.98 -12.93
N LYS A 34 3.70 14.72 -11.99
CA LYS A 34 4.40 15.98 -12.31
C LYS A 34 5.49 15.77 -13.34
N ARG A 35 6.26 14.68 -13.24
CA ARG A 35 7.32 14.35 -14.19
C ARG A 35 6.75 14.14 -15.60
N ARG A 36 5.69 13.35 -15.74
CA ARG A 36 5.05 13.07 -17.04
C ARG A 36 4.36 14.30 -17.62
N ALA A 37 3.61 15.03 -16.80
CA ALA A 37 2.92 16.24 -17.21
C ALA A 37 3.89 17.33 -17.71
N ASN A 38 5.04 17.51 -17.04
CA ASN A 38 6.07 18.46 -17.48
C ASN A 38 6.78 18.02 -18.78
N ALA A 39 6.80 16.72 -19.09
CA ALA A 39 7.44 16.18 -20.29
C ALA A 39 6.49 16.17 -21.51
N ALA A 40 5.17 16.21 -21.30
CA ALA A 40 4.19 16.19 -22.36
C ALA A 40 4.25 17.49 -23.18
N THR A 41 4.38 17.36 -24.50
CA THR A 41 4.44 18.48 -25.47
C THR A 41 3.30 18.43 -26.48
N THR A 42 2.58 17.31 -26.54
CA THR A 42 1.48 17.07 -27.47
C THR A 42 0.19 16.67 -26.77
N PRO A 43 -0.98 16.85 -27.40
CA PRO A 43 -2.26 16.37 -26.86
C PRO A 43 -2.32 14.85 -26.66
N SER A 44 -1.60 14.04 -27.46
CA SER A 44 -1.57 12.59 -27.27
C SER A 44 -0.89 12.22 -25.94
N GLU A 45 0.27 12.83 -25.66
CA GLU A 45 1.00 12.62 -24.41
C GLU A 45 0.20 13.11 -23.20
N MET A 46 -0.61 14.16 -23.34
CA MET A 46 -1.55 14.59 -22.30
C MET A 46 -2.55 13.48 -21.92
N TRP A 47 -3.08 12.74 -22.91
CA TRP A 47 -3.99 11.63 -22.64
C TRP A 47 -3.28 10.43 -22.01
N GLU A 48 -2.02 10.17 -22.37
CA GLU A 48 -1.21 9.14 -21.71
C GLU A 48 -0.99 9.43 -20.21
N VAL A 49 -0.90 10.70 -19.82
CA VAL A 49 -0.86 11.10 -18.41
C VAL A 49 -2.19 10.78 -17.69
N GLU A 50 -3.31 10.99 -18.38
CA GLU A 50 -4.64 10.70 -17.83
C GLU A 50 -4.88 9.20 -17.68
N ASP A 51 -4.48 8.40 -18.66
CA ASP A 51 -4.51 6.94 -18.59
C ASP A 51 -3.64 6.40 -17.46
N TYR A 52 -2.42 6.94 -17.29
CA TYR A 52 -1.57 6.62 -16.15
C TYR A 52 -2.29 6.88 -14.81
N LEU A 53 -2.94 8.03 -14.65
CA LEU A 53 -3.66 8.34 -13.41
C LEU A 53 -4.85 7.40 -13.16
N LYS A 54 -5.59 7.00 -14.21
CA LYS A 54 -6.67 6.00 -14.11
C LYS A 54 -6.14 4.66 -13.62
N GLU A 55 -5.01 4.20 -14.16
CA GLU A 55 -4.36 2.97 -13.75
C GLU A 55 -3.93 3.03 -12.28
N GLN A 56 -3.25 4.12 -11.88
CA GLN A 56 -2.82 4.30 -10.49
C GLN A 56 -4.01 4.30 -9.52
N ARG A 57 -5.12 4.95 -9.89
CA ARG A 57 -6.34 4.95 -9.06
C ARG A 57 -6.90 3.55 -8.90
N ARG A 58 -7.02 2.78 -9.99
CA ARG A 58 -7.51 1.39 -9.93
C ARG A 58 -6.60 0.51 -9.07
N ASP A 59 -5.29 0.70 -9.17
CA ASP A 59 -4.32 -0.06 -8.37
C ASP A 59 -4.38 0.30 -6.88
N LEU A 60 -4.55 1.58 -6.54
CA LEU A 60 -4.81 2.01 -5.17
C LEU A 60 -6.10 1.38 -4.63
N ASP A 61 -7.21 1.49 -5.36
CA ASP A 61 -8.52 0.96 -4.94
C ASP A 61 -8.47 -0.57 -4.71
N ARG A 62 -7.67 -1.30 -5.49
CA ARG A 62 -7.47 -2.74 -5.32
C ARG A 62 -6.54 -3.08 -4.14
N THR A 63 -5.55 -2.26 -3.88
CA THR A 63 -4.50 -2.56 -2.88
C THR A 63 -4.89 -2.11 -1.48
N PHE A 64 -5.54 -0.95 -1.37
CA PHE A 64 -5.85 -0.29 -0.11
C PHE A 64 -7.25 -0.70 0.38
N ASP A 65 -7.34 -1.92 0.92
CA ASP A 65 -8.55 -2.46 1.56
C ASP A 65 -8.42 -2.43 3.09
N TYR A 66 -9.11 -1.48 3.73
CA TYR A 66 -9.05 -1.28 5.19
C TYR A 66 -9.97 -2.22 6.00
N ARG A 67 -10.25 -3.43 5.50
CA ARG A 67 -10.93 -4.46 6.30
C ARG A 67 -9.91 -5.22 7.15
N TYR A 68 -10.17 -5.35 8.45
CA TYR A 68 -9.25 -6.02 9.39
C TYR A 68 -8.87 -7.46 8.99
N SER A 69 -9.75 -8.18 8.30
CA SER A 69 -9.48 -9.52 7.77
C SER A 69 -8.52 -9.53 6.57
N GLN A 70 -8.31 -8.38 5.92
CA GLN A 70 -7.43 -8.21 4.75
C GLN A 70 -6.11 -7.53 5.12
N LEU A 71 -6.02 -6.85 6.27
CA LEU A 71 -4.89 -5.97 6.59
C LEU A 71 -3.52 -6.66 6.58
N THR A 72 -3.41 -7.93 6.96
CA THR A 72 -2.13 -8.66 6.87
C THR A 72 -1.66 -8.82 5.42
N VAL A 73 -2.57 -9.15 4.51
CA VAL A 73 -2.30 -9.24 3.06
C VAL A 73 -1.97 -7.86 2.48
N VAL A 74 -2.72 -6.84 2.87
CA VAL A 74 -2.49 -5.46 2.44
C VAL A 74 -1.11 -4.98 2.89
N PHE A 75 -0.74 -5.17 4.16
CA PHE A 75 0.58 -4.76 4.66
C PHE A 75 1.73 -5.50 3.97
N ALA A 76 1.62 -6.81 3.73
CA ALA A 76 2.62 -7.55 2.96
C ALA A 76 2.76 -6.97 1.53
N THR A 77 1.64 -6.63 0.89
CA THR A 77 1.64 -6.02 -0.44
C THR A 77 2.30 -4.65 -0.44
N LEU A 78 1.98 -3.80 0.54
CA LEU A 78 2.54 -2.44 0.66
C LEU A 78 4.04 -2.45 0.98
N ILE A 79 4.52 -3.41 1.80
CA ILE A 79 5.96 -3.60 2.05
C ILE A 79 6.66 -4.00 0.75
N ARG A 80 6.09 -4.96 0.01
CA ARG A 80 6.64 -5.41 -1.27
C ARG A 80 6.70 -4.31 -2.33
N GLN A 81 5.70 -3.42 -2.35
CA GLN A 81 5.67 -2.25 -3.24
C GLN A 81 6.55 -1.09 -2.74
N GLY A 82 7.17 -1.21 -1.55
CA GLY A 82 8.03 -0.19 -0.98
C GLY A 82 7.28 1.01 -0.38
N TYR A 83 5.96 0.91 -0.19
CA TYR A 83 5.13 1.95 0.41
C TYR A 83 5.07 1.88 1.93
N LEU A 84 5.36 0.71 2.52
CA LEU A 84 5.35 0.50 3.95
C LEU A 84 6.69 -0.06 4.43
N ASP A 85 7.22 0.51 5.51
CA ASP A 85 8.33 -0.08 6.24
C ASP A 85 7.78 -1.09 7.27
N GLU A 86 8.39 -2.27 7.36
CA GLU A 86 7.98 -3.31 8.30
C GLU A 86 8.09 -2.84 9.76
N ASP A 87 9.02 -1.93 10.07
CA ASP A 87 9.23 -1.41 11.42
C ASP A 87 8.02 -0.63 11.96
N LEU A 88 7.21 -0.06 11.07
CA LEU A 88 5.95 0.62 11.42
C LEU A 88 4.88 -0.35 11.94
N LEU A 89 5.10 -1.67 11.82
CA LEU A 89 4.21 -2.71 12.31
C LEU A 89 4.68 -3.32 13.64
N SER A 90 5.75 -2.80 14.26
CA SER A 90 6.34 -3.32 15.50
C SER A 90 5.36 -3.46 16.67
N GLY A 91 4.29 -2.64 16.70
CA GLY A 91 3.24 -2.71 17.72
C GLY A 91 2.16 -3.79 17.49
N LEU A 92 2.26 -4.59 16.42
CA LEU A 92 1.38 -5.73 16.18
C LEU A 92 1.87 -6.99 16.91
N SER A 93 0.95 -7.91 17.21
CA SER A 93 1.33 -9.22 17.77
C SER A 93 2.36 -9.93 16.91
N GLN A 94 3.19 -10.77 17.55
CA GLN A 94 4.18 -11.58 16.84
C GLN A 94 3.53 -12.45 15.76
N GLU A 95 2.40 -13.09 16.06
CA GLU A 95 1.64 -13.91 15.12
C GLU A 95 1.27 -13.14 13.83
N LYS A 96 0.75 -11.91 13.96
CA LYS A 96 0.39 -11.07 12.80
C LYS A 96 1.63 -10.68 11.99
N ARG A 97 2.73 -10.32 12.65
CA ARG A 97 3.99 -9.95 11.98
C ARG A 97 4.61 -11.14 11.25
N GLU A 98 4.57 -12.34 11.84
CA GLU A 98 5.03 -13.57 11.19
C GLU A 98 4.17 -13.94 9.99
N GLU A 99 2.86 -13.77 10.07
CA GLU A 99 1.96 -13.99 8.92
C GLU A 99 2.31 -13.06 7.74
N ILE A 100 2.53 -11.78 8.02
CA ILE A 100 2.97 -10.81 7.01
C ILE A 100 4.30 -11.22 6.38
N ARG A 101 5.29 -11.65 7.19
CA ARG A 101 6.58 -12.15 6.69
C ARG A 101 6.46 -13.42 5.85
N ARG A 102 5.56 -14.34 6.22
CA ARG A 102 5.29 -15.55 5.43
C ARG A 102 4.78 -15.18 4.04
N MET A 103 3.83 -14.24 3.95
CA MET A 103 3.31 -13.74 2.67
C MET A 103 4.42 -13.08 1.83
N LEU A 104 5.33 -12.32 2.45
CA LEU A 104 6.49 -11.73 1.77
C LEU A 104 7.46 -12.78 1.21
N ALA A 105 7.67 -13.88 1.93
CA ALA A 105 8.57 -14.95 1.52
C ALA A 105 8.02 -15.79 0.35
N TRP A 106 6.71 -16.01 0.30
CA TRP A 106 6.05 -16.87 -0.71
C TRP A 106 6.04 -16.29 -2.12
N HIS A 107 6.33 -14.99 -2.29
CA HIS A 107 6.39 -14.33 -3.59
C HIS A 107 7.82 -14.12 -4.12
N LYS A 108 8.83 -14.75 -3.48
CA LYS A 108 10.22 -14.77 -3.96
C LYS A 108 10.57 -16.00 -4.83
N GLY A 109 9.56 -16.79 -5.24
CA GLY A 109 9.70 -17.97 -6.10
C GLY A 109 9.23 -17.71 -7.52
#